data_AF-A0A1I6LCM5-F1
#
_entry.id   AF-A0A1I6LCM5-F1
#
_cell.length_a   1.000
_cell.length_b   1.000
_cell.length_c   1.000
_cell.angle_alpha   90.00
_cell.angle_beta   90.00
_cell.angle_gamma   90.00
#
_symmetry.space_group_name_H-M   'P 1'
#
loop_
_entity.id
_entity.type
_entity.pdbx_description
1 polymer ?
#
loop_
_entity_poly.entity_id
_entity_poly.type
_entity_poly.pdbx_seq_one_letter_code
_entity_poly.pdbx_strand_id
1 'polypeptide(L)'
;MIATAVLAGLGLLLSVAGGVVVHELLHVLVLRSGGVRCSLVLRRVRGERGGFHTLVSGSWASVEMESIPADCSNWRLRGASMAPMAMLVPVGAYAWAVTSGQVTGSLFGSMVVMGWMACALPSPADFSVVWYTDEARELVAERD
;
A
#
# COMPACT_ATOMS: atom_id res chain seq x y z
N MET A 1 7.76 27.60 14.86
CA MET A 1 6.56 27.30 14.06
C MET A 1 6.90 26.86 12.63
N ILE A 2 7.71 27.61 11.87
CA ILE A 2 8.08 27.23 10.49
C ILE A 2 8.92 25.94 10.45
N ALA A 3 10.01 25.87 11.23
CA ALA A 3 10.88 24.68 11.26
C ALA A 3 10.14 23.40 11.64
N THR A 4 9.25 23.47 12.63
CA THR A 4 8.40 22.34 13.06
C THR A 4 7.43 21.90 11.97
N ALA A 5 6.85 22.84 11.22
CA ALA A 5 5.97 22.52 10.10
C ALA A 5 6.73 21.88 8.94
N VAL A 6 7.93 22.38 8.61
CA VAL A 6 8.80 21.80 7.58
C VAL A 6 9.19 20.37 7.93
N LEU A 7 9.63 20.14 9.17
CA LEU A 7 9.97 18.79 9.62
C LEU A 7 8.76 17.84 9.56
N ALA A 8 7.59 18.30 9.98
CA ALA A 8 6.37 17.50 9.91
C ALA A 8 5.96 17.17 8.47
N GLY A 9 6.10 18.14 7.55
CA GLY A 9 5.88 17.92 6.12
C GLY A 9 6.86 16.92 5.52
N LEU A 10 8.15 16.99 5.88
CA LEU A 10 9.14 15.99 5.48
C LEU A 10 8.82 14.59 6.02
N GLY A 11 8.40 14.51 7.29
CA GLY A 11 7.95 13.27 7.90
C GLY A 11 6.78 12.64 7.16
N LEU A 12 5.78 13.45 6.76
CA LEU A 12 4.66 13.01 5.94
C LEU A 12 5.13 12.44 4.60
N LEU A 13 5.96 13.19 3.85
CA LEU A 13 6.44 12.79 2.52
C LEU A 13 7.27 11.50 2.57
N LEU A 14 8.19 11.39 3.54
CA LEU A 14 8.99 10.18 3.73
C LEU A 14 8.13 8.99 4.15
N SER A 15 7.12 9.22 4.99
CA SER A 15 6.21 8.17 5.42
C SER A 15 5.34 7.66 4.28
N VAL A 16 4.88 8.53 3.38
CA VAL A 16 4.13 8.11 2.18
C VAL A 16 5.04 7.33 1.24
N ALA A 17 6.25 7.84 0.96
CA ALA A 17 7.19 7.16 0.09
C ALA A 17 7.57 5.76 0.60
N GLY A 18 7.88 5.64 1.90
CA GLY A 18 8.15 4.34 2.52
C GLY A 18 6.90 3.46 2.62
N GLY A 19 5.76 4.05 2.94
CA GLY A 19 4.47 3.37 3.08
C GLY A 19 4.03 2.70 1.77
N VAL A 20 4.16 3.36 0.63
CA VAL A 20 3.86 2.77 -0.69
C VAL A 20 4.74 1.56 -0.96
N VAL A 21 6.05 1.63 -0.66
CA VAL A 21 6.94 0.48 -0.85
C VAL A 21 6.51 -0.70 0.03
N VAL A 22 6.21 -0.45 1.30
CA VAL A 22 5.76 -1.49 2.23
C VAL A 22 4.40 -2.06 1.83
N HIS A 23 3.49 -1.22 1.33
CA HIS A 23 2.18 -1.62 0.80
C HIS A 23 2.33 -2.66 -0.32
N GLU A 24 3.11 -2.35 -1.36
CA GLU A 24 3.33 -3.27 -2.47
C GLU A 24 4.07 -4.55 -2.03
N LEU A 25 5.03 -4.42 -1.11
CA LEU A 25 5.75 -5.58 -0.57
C LEU A 25 4.82 -6.51 0.22
N LEU A 26 3.80 -5.99 0.90
CA LEU A 26 2.83 -6.82 1.62
C LEU A 26 1.97 -7.64 0.65
N HIS A 27 1.53 -7.06 -0.47
CA HIS A 27 0.88 -7.82 -1.54
C HIS A 27 1.79 -8.94 -2.05
N VAL A 28 3.03 -8.62 -2.42
CA VAL A 28 4.01 -9.62 -2.89
C VAL A 28 4.25 -10.71 -1.86
N LEU A 29 4.41 -10.35 -0.59
CA LEU A 29 4.69 -11.30 0.49
C LEU A 29 3.58 -12.34 0.60
N VAL A 30 2.32 -11.91 0.65
CA VAL A 30 1.17 -12.83 0.75
C VAL A 30 1.02 -13.67 -0.50
N LEU A 31 1.17 -13.08 -1.70
CA LEU A 31 1.10 -13.81 -2.97
C LEU A 31 2.20 -14.88 -3.09
N ARG A 32 3.46 -14.50 -2.82
CA ARG A 32 4.62 -15.41 -2.90
C ARG A 32 4.58 -16.51 -1.85
N SER A 33 4.03 -16.24 -0.66
CA SER A 33 3.83 -17.27 0.36
C SER A 33 2.95 -18.43 -0.12
N GLY A 34 2.15 -18.21 -1.17
CA GLY A 34 1.34 -19.23 -1.82
C GLY A 34 1.79 -19.65 -3.21
N GLY A 35 3.04 -19.37 -3.58
CA GLY A 35 3.61 -19.80 -4.86
C GLY A 35 3.16 -18.99 -6.08
N VAL A 36 2.43 -17.89 -5.90
CA VAL A 36 2.07 -16.99 -7.01
C VAL A 36 3.33 -16.26 -7.49
N ARG A 37 3.60 -16.32 -8.79
CA ARG A 37 4.70 -15.58 -9.39
C ARG A 37 4.25 -14.16 -9.67
N CYS A 38 4.94 -13.21 -9.05
CA CYS A 38 4.66 -11.79 -9.19
C CYS A 38 5.96 -10.99 -9.15
N SER A 39 5.93 -9.88 -9.88
CA SER A 39 7.01 -8.90 -9.95
C SER A 39 6.50 -7.53 -9.53
N LEU A 40 7.40 -6.77 -8.91
CA LEU A 40 7.12 -5.40 -8.51
C LEU A 40 7.61 -4.48 -9.62
N VAL A 41 6.68 -3.80 -10.27
CA VAL A 41 6.99 -2.86 -11.36
C VAL A 41 6.93 -1.45 -10.80
N LEU A 42 8.09 -0.80 -10.75
CA LEU A 42 8.18 0.63 -10.49
C LEU A 42 7.75 1.37 -11.75
N ARG A 43 6.49 1.82 -11.77
CA ARG A 43 5.98 2.63 -12.88
C ARG A 43 6.52 4.04 -12.71
N ARG A 44 7.37 4.48 -13.66
CA ARG A 44 7.65 5.91 -13.79
C ARG A 44 6.34 6.61 -14.07
N VAL A 45 6.01 7.61 -13.26
CA VAL A 45 4.94 8.58 -13.53
C VAL A 45 5.29 9.32 -14.82
N ARG A 46 4.96 8.74 -15.98
CA ARG A 46 5.07 9.38 -17.29
C ARG A 46 3.66 9.48 -17.85
N GLY A 47 2.92 10.48 -17.38
CA GLY A 47 1.60 10.79 -17.91
C GLY A 47 1.70 11.53 -19.24
N GLU A 48 0.83 11.19 -20.19
CA GLU A 48 0.54 12.01 -21.37
C GLU A 48 -0.15 13.33 -20.99
N ARG A 49 -0.76 13.39 -19.79
CA ARG A 49 -1.21 14.60 -19.12
C ARG A 49 -0.15 15.02 -18.10
N GLY A 50 0.56 16.10 -18.38
CA GLY A 50 1.59 16.65 -17.50
C GLY A 50 1.03 17.15 -16.16
N GLY A 51 1.89 17.16 -15.14
CA GLY A 51 1.68 17.89 -13.89
C GLY A 51 1.14 17.08 -12.70
N PHE A 52 1.19 17.71 -11.53
CA PHE A 52 0.96 17.22 -10.16
C PHE A 52 -0.17 16.20 -9.97
N HIS A 53 -1.22 16.26 -10.80
CA HIS A 53 -2.32 15.29 -10.78
C HIS A 53 -1.84 13.86 -11.05
N THR A 54 -0.98 13.64 -12.03
CA THR A 54 -0.42 12.31 -12.34
C THR A 54 0.53 11.84 -11.23
N LEU A 55 1.11 12.77 -10.47
CA LEU A 55 1.94 12.48 -9.31
C LEU A 55 1.09 12.08 -8.10
N VAL A 56 -0.08 12.69 -7.92
CA VAL A 56 -0.99 12.37 -6.80
C VAL A 56 -1.88 11.17 -7.10
N SER A 57 -2.27 10.96 -8.36
CA SER A 57 -3.22 9.91 -8.78
C SER A 57 -2.59 8.76 -9.55
N GLY A 58 -1.33 8.86 -9.96
CA GLY A 58 -0.64 7.82 -10.70
C GLY A 58 -0.22 6.67 -9.78
N SER A 59 -0.16 5.45 -10.30
CA SER A 59 0.48 4.32 -9.62
C SER A 59 2.00 4.52 -9.66
N TRP A 60 2.61 4.69 -8.48
CA TRP A 60 4.06 4.86 -8.31
C TRP A 60 4.80 3.53 -8.38
N ALA A 61 4.12 2.48 -7.92
CA ALA A 61 4.50 1.10 -8.01
C ALA A 61 3.23 0.26 -8.19
N SER A 62 3.37 -0.87 -8.86
CA SER A 62 2.29 -1.85 -9.01
C SER A 62 2.87 -3.25 -8.94
N VAL A 63 2.20 -4.15 -8.23
CA VAL A 63 2.45 -5.59 -8.36
C VAL A 63 1.78 -6.10 -9.63
N GLU A 64 2.57 -6.68 -10.53
CA GLU A 64 2.06 -7.42 -11.68
C GLU A 64 2.13 -8.92 -11.38
N MET A 65 0.98 -9.58 -11.50
CA MET A 65 0.91 -11.04 -11.42
C MET A 65 1.33 -11.60 -12.78
N GLU A 66 2.32 -12.49 -12.75
CA GLU A 66 2.82 -13.17 -13.95
C GLU A 66 2.02 -14.45 -14.19
N SER A 67 1.79 -15.24 -13.15
CA SER A 67 0.93 -16.42 -13.25
C SER A 67 0.34 -16.83 -11.91
N ILE A 68 -0.89 -17.35 -11.95
CA ILE A 68 -1.61 -17.86 -10.78
C ILE A 68 -1.67 -19.39 -10.88
N PRO A 69 -1.07 -20.14 -9.93
CA PRO A 69 -1.18 -21.59 -9.89
C PRO A 69 -2.65 -22.06 -9.87
N ALA A 70 -2.96 -23.16 -10.57
CA ALA A 70 -4.33 -23.67 -10.66
C ALA A 70 -4.94 -24.03 -9.29
N ASP A 71 -4.09 -24.51 -8.37
CA ASP A 71 -4.43 -24.86 -6.98
C ASP A 71 -4.46 -23.65 -6.03
N CYS A 72 -4.17 -22.44 -6.51
CA CYS A 72 -4.23 -21.24 -5.70
C CYS A 72 -5.68 -20.96 -5.27
N SER A 73 -5.88 -20.88 -3.95
CA SER A 73 -7.19 -20.58 -3.37
C SER A 73 -7.57 -19.12 -3.57
N ASN A 74 -8.84 -18.86 -3.92
CA ASN A 74 -9.38 -17.51 -4.00
C ASN A 74 -9.23 -16.72 -2.68
N TRP A 75 -9.30 -17.40 -1.52
CA TRP A 75 -9.05 -16.76 -0.24
C TRP A 75 -7.65 -16.17 -0.11
N ARG A 76 -6.67 -16.73 -0.81
CA ARG A 76 -5.31 -16.18 -0.83
C ARG A 76 -5.26 -14.89 -1.62
N LEU A 77 -5.94 -14.80 -2.76
CA LEU A 77 -6.02 -13.58 -3.56
C LEU A 77 -6.75 -12.47 -2.79
N ARG A 78 -7.83 -12.80 -2.09
CA ARG A 78 -8.53 -11.88 -1.17
C ARG A 78 -7.65 -11.44 0.00
N GLY A 79 -6.90 -12.38 0.57
CA GLY A 79 -5.96 -12.08 1.66
C GLY A 79 -4.81 -11.19 1.18
N ALA A 80 -4.29 -11.44 -0.02
CA ALA A 80 -3.27 -10.63 -0.65
C ALA A 80 -3.79 -9.21 -0.89
N SER A 81 -4.99 -9.05 -1.43
CA SER A 81 -5.55 -7.71 -1.67
C SER A 81 -5.83 -6.92 -0.38
N MET A 82 -5.96 -7.62 0.75
CA MET A 82 -6.15 -7.01 2.06
C MET A 82 -4.88 -6.90 2.90
N ALA A 83 -3.75 -7.43 2.41
CA ALA A 83 -2.48 -7.44 3.14
C ALA A 83 -2.01 -6.05 3.63
N PRO A 84 -2.19 -4.95 2.88
CA PRO A 84 -1.77 -3.62 3.35
C PRO A 84 -2.41 -3.17 4.66
N MET A 85 -3.58 -3.71 5.03
CA MET A 85 -4.23 -3.40 6.31
C MET A 85 -3.37 -3.75 7.52
N ALA A 86 -2.40 -4.67 7.39
CA ALA A 86 -1.44 -4.97 8.44
C ALA A 86 -0.61 -3.74 8.85
N MET A 87 -0.46 -2.75 7.96
CA MET A 87 0.20 -1.48 8.26
C MET A 87 -0.55 -0.62 9.30
N LEU A 88 -1.81 -0.94 9.62
CA LEU A 88 -2.56 -0.28 10.70
C LEU A 88 -2.08 -0.70 12.10
N VAL A 89 -1.35 -1.82 12.23
CA VAL A 89 -0.80 -2.27 13.52
C VAL A 89 0.09 -1.20 14.17
N PRO A 90 1.15 -0.67 13.51
CA PRO A 90 1.95 0.41 14.09
C PRO A 90 1.16 1.72 14.30
N VAL A 91 0.10 1.98 13.53
CA VAL A 91 -0.79 3.14 13.73
C VAL A 91 -1.55 3.00 15.06
N GLY A 92 -2.15 1.82 15.30
CA GLY A 92 -2.85 1.52 16.55
C GLY A 92 -1.90 1.54 17.75
N ALA A 93 -0.69 1.00 17.60
CA ALA A 93 0.33 1.04 18.65
C ALA A 93 0.73 2.48 19.01
N TYR A 94 0.91 3.36 18.02
CA TYR A 94 1.19 4.78 18.28
C TYR A 94 0.01 5.49 18.95
N ALA A 95 -1.22 5.28 18.45
CA ALA A 95 -2.42 5.86 19.04
C ALA A 95 -2.59 5.44 20.51
N TRP A 96 -2.33 4.16 20.82
CA TRP A 96 -2.34 3.66 22.18
C TRP A 96 -1.22 4.28 23.03
N ALA A 97 0.01 4.37 22.53
CA ALA A 97 1.14 4.98 23.25
C ALA A 97 0.90 6.46 23.60
N VAL A 98 0.25 7.22 22.70
CA VAL A 98 -0.11 8.62 22.95
C VAL A 98 -1.23 8.73 23.97
N THR A 99 -2.31 7.94 23.84
CA THR A 99 -3.47 8.03 24.75
C THR A 99 -3.20 7.46 26.14
N SER A 100 -2.26 6.53 26.28
CA SER A 100 -1.78 6.00 27.55
C SER A 100 -0.70 6.86 28.22
N GLY A 101 -0.23 7.93 27.56
CA GLY A 101 0.80 8.83 28.08
C GLY A 101 2.23 8.27 28.03
N GLN A 102 2.46 7.14 27.36
CA GLN A 102 3.80 6.57 27.16
C GLN A 102 4.67 7.44 26.23
N VAL A 103 4.04 8.15 25.29
CA VAL A 103 4.71 9.06 24.35
C VAL A 103 3.93 10.37 24.28
N THR A 104 4.64 11.50 24.27
CA THR A 104 4.03 12.80 23.99
C THR A 104 3.72 12.93 22.50
N GLY A 105 2.44 13.14 22.16
CA GLY A 105 2.03 13.41 20.78
C GLY A 105 2.69 14.68 20.23
N SER A 106 3.32 14.57 19.05
CA SER A 106 3.94 15.71 18.36
C SER A 106 3.38 15.86 16.95
N LEU A 107 3.41 17.08 16.40
CA LEU A 107 2.97 17.34 15.03
C LEU A 107 3.73 16.46 14.02
N PHE A 108 5.03 16.28 14.23
CA PHE A 108 5.85 15.39 13.39
C PHE A 108 5.36 13.94 13.46
N GLY A 109 5.19 13.38 14.67
CA GLY A 109 4.71 12.02 14.87
C GLY A 109 3.33 11.80 14.26
N SER A 110 2.41 12.75 14.44
CA SER A 110 1.07 12.70 13.83
C SER A 110 1.12 12.71 12.30
N MET A 111 1.99 13.53 11.69
CA MET A 111 2.14 13.58 10.22
C MET A 111 2.75 12.31 9.65
N VAL A 112 3.74 11.71 10.33
CA VAL A 112 4.28 10.40 9.96
C VAL A 112 3.18 9.34 10.03
N VAL A 113 2.44 9.24 11.14
CA VAL A 113 1.37 8.25 11.28
C VAL A 113 0.24 8.45 10.26
N MET A 114 -0.13 9.69 9.95
CA MET A 114 -1.12 9.98 8.91
C MET A 114 -0.65 9.54 7.52
N GLY A 115 0.60 9.83 7.14
CA GLY A 115 1.17 9.39 5.86
C GLY A 115 1.22 7.86 5.75
N TRP A 116 1.64 7.19 6.82
CA TRP A 116 1.67 5.74 6.89
C TRP A 116 0.27 5.11 6.79
N MET A 117 -0.68 5.65 7.56
CA MET A 117 -2.08 5.20 7.57
C MET A 117 -2.74 5.36 6.20
N ALA A 118 -2.44 6.45 5.49
CA ALA A 118 -2.95 6.65 4.13
C ALA A 118 -2.54 5.51 3.19
N CYS A 119 -1.32 5.00 3.34
CA CYS A 119 -0.82 3.85 2.58
C CYS A 119 -1.36 2.50 3.08
N ALA A 120 -1.98 2.41 4.25
CA ALA A 120 -2.54 1.15 4.75
C ALA A 120 -3.88 0.80 4.08
N LEU A 121 -4.52 1.77 3.43
CA LEU A 121 -5.79 1.58 2.75
C LEU A 121 -5.55 0.95 1.37
N PRO A 122 -6.22 -0.18 1.04
CA PRO A 122 -6.16 -0.74 -0.31
C PRO A 122 -6.75 0.25 -1.31
N SER A 123 -6.25 0.23 -2.54
CA SER A 123 -6.88 1.00 -3.61
C SER A 123 -8.26 0.39 -3.97
N PRO A 124 -9.13 1.13 -4.68
CA PRO A 124 -10.36 0.55 -5.21
C PRO A 124 -10.14 -0.69 -6.08
N ALA A 125 -9.01 -0.77 -6.78
CA ALA A 125 -8.64 -1.93 -7.59
C ALA A 125 -8.24 -3.14 -6.73
N ASP A 126 -7.51 -2.94 -5.64
CA ASP A 126 -7.18 -4.05 -4.73
C ASP A 126 -8.44 -4.53 -4.00
N PHE A 127 -9.26 -3.59 -3.55
CA PHE A 127 -10.48 -3.94 -2.83
C PHE A 127 -11.50 -4.69 -3.71
N SER A 128 -11.54 -4.43 -5.03
CA SER A 128 -12.42 -5.16 -5.93
C SER A 128 -12.08 -6.65 -6.01
N VAL A 129 -10.80 -7.03 -5.89
CA VAL A 129 -10.35 -8.45 -5.88
C VAL A 129 -10.95 -9.25 -4.74
N VAL A 130 -11.35 -8.59 -3.64
CA VAL A 130 -12.05 -9.23 -2.52
C VAL A 130 -13.36 -9.89 -2.98
N TRP A 131 -14.07 -9.22 -3.89
CA TRP A 131 -15.38 -9.62 -4.37
C TRP A 131 -15.32 -10.32 -5.73
N TYR A 132 -14.46 -9.83 -6.63
CA TYR A 132 -14.33 -10.24 -8.03
C TYR A 132 -13.05 -11.04 -8.26
N THR A 133 -12.83 -12.05 -7.41
CA THR A 133 -11.60 -12.84 -7.45
C THR A 133 -11.51 -13.70 -8.72
N ASP A 134 -12.64 -14.19 -9.23
CA ASP A 134 -12.67 -15.06 -10.40
C ASP A 134 -12.38 -14.27 -11.68
N GLU A 135 -12.96 -13.09 -11.83
CA GLU A 135 -12.68 -12.16 -12.93
C GLU A 135 -11.21 -11.71 -12.91
N ALA A 136 -10.65 -11.46 -11.72
CA ALA A 136 -9.24 -11.13 -11.58
C ALA A 136 -8.32 -12.28 -12.04
N ARG A 137 -8.73 -13.54 -11.86
CA ARG A 137 -7.97 -14.71 -12.36
C ARG A 137 -8.08 -14.84 -13.87
N GLU A 138 -9.26 -14.64 -14.45
CA GLU A 138 -9.48 -14.66 -15.89
C GLU A 138 -8.61 -13.62 -16.60
N LEU A 139 -8.56 -12.40 -16.07
CA LEU A 139 -7.72 -11.32 -16.63
C LEU A 139 -6.21 -11.64 -16.62
N VAL A 140 -5.74 -12.43 -15.65
CA VAL A 140 -4.33 -12.87 -15.63
C VAL A 140 -4.13 -14.01 -16.63
N ALA A 141 -5.07 -14.95 -16.74
CA ALA A 141 -5.00 -16.06 -17.68
C ALA A 141 -5.05 -15.60 -19.15
N GLU A 142 -5.74 -14.50 -19.47
CA GLU A 142 -5.77 -13.91 -20.82
C GLU A 142 -4.45 -13.23 -21.22
N ARG A 143 -3.54 -12.96 -20.27
CA ARG A 143 -2.22 -12.33 -20.54
C ARG A 143 -1.11 -13.34 -20.84
N ASP A 144 -1.33 -14.62 -20.56
CA ASP A 144 -0.43 -15.76 -20.84
C ASP A 144 -0.66 -16.34 -22.25
#